data_AF-A0A2L0ELF4-F1
#
_entry.id   AF-A0A2L0ELF4-F1
#
_cell.length_a   1.000
_cell.length_b   1.000
_cell.length_c   1.000
_cell.angle_alpha   90.00
_cell.angle_beta   90.00
_cell.angle_gamma   90.00
#
_symmetry.space_group_name_H-M   'P 1'
#
loop_
_entity.id
_entity.type
_entity.pdbx_description
1 polymer ?
#
loop_
_entity_poly.entity_id
_entity_poly.type
_entity_poly.pdbx_seq_one_letter_code
_entity_poly.pdbx_strand_id
1 'polypeptide(L)'
;MPCDTRRRRSIPAWLLAAAASLGSADALAHGEGERPLAAVPAPPAGDGAKAAQILRDIEARVASLRSPEASAKDGAEAPQADPAAAKNAAGDAEKRPAGDAAKVVAAPVAQAKRALQRAHGARMVNDAANARRLDAVALEWAETAWALLRAAAAEAAAVDAAKRAREVETRLERARALLEETQARRGRAAAELERIEAEAREATRAATNVEAQRIESARKTATGGAKAAGERAPAAAQGAGQQGSGSAGKTAAPADKAAAPAGSTAAPAGKAGTR
;
A
#
# COMPACT_ATOMS: atom_id res chain seq x y z
N MET A 1 -33.41 -4.40 -19.58
CA MET A 1 -32.36 -3.43 -19.21
C MET A 1 -32.76 -2.72 -17.92
N PRO A 2 -32.52 -3.30 -16.72
CA PRO A 2 -32.74 -2.60 -15.46
C PRO A 2 -31.43 -1.94 -14.99
N CYS A 3 -31.48 -0.62 -14.83
CA CYS A 3 -30.42 0.22 -14.29
C CYS A 3 -30.45 0.13 -12.76
N ASP A 4 -29.45 -0.49 -12.15
CA ASP A 4 -29.37 -0.63 -10.70
C ASP A 4 -28.50 0.48 -10.09
N THR A 5 -29.11 1.65 -9.87
CA THR A 5 -28.48 2.85 -9.30
C THR A 5 -28.88 3.06 -7.84
N ARG A 6 -28.52 2.16 -6.92
CA ARG A 6 -28.79 2.37 -5.48
C ARG A 6 -27.84 1.65 -4.52
N ARG A 7 -26.53 1.91 -4.62
CA ARG A 7 -25.60 1.69 -3.49
C ARG A 7 -25.22 3.02 -2.84
N ARG A 8 -26.15 3.56 -2.05
CA ARG A 8 -25.86 4.59 -1.05
C ARG A 8 -24.87 4.01 -0.04
N ARG A 9 -23.62 4.48 -0.09
CA ARG A 9 -22.65 4.26 0.98
C ARG A 9 -23.11 5.09 2.18
N SER A 10 -23.67 4.43 3.18
CA SER A 10 -23.88 5.01 4.50
C SER A 10 -22.51 5.25 5.14
N ILE A 11 -22.07 6.50 5.15
CA ILE A 11 -20.93 6.91 5.98
C ILE A 11 -21.46 6.93 7.43
N PRO A 12 -20.89 6.17 8.37
CA PRO A 12 -21.36 6.17 9.75
C PRO A 12 -21.14 7.54 10.39
N ALA A 13 -22.23 8.15 10.84
CA ALA A 13 -22.33 9.48 11.44
C ALA A 13 -21.70 9.60 12.85
N TRP A 14 -20.73 8.76 13.20
CA TRP A 14 -20.17 8.68 14.55
C TRP A 14 -18.93 9.56 14.80
N LEU A 15 -18.52 10.41 13.84
CA LEU A 15 -17.34 11.28 13.97
C LEU A 15 -17.66 12.75 14.33
N LEU A 16 -18.84 13.02 14.91
CA LEU A 16 -19.28 14.40 15.21
C LEU A 16 -19.79 14.58 16.66
N ALA A 17 -19.08 14.03 17.64
CA ALA A 17 -19.40 14.21 19.06
C ALA A 17 -18.14 14.39 19.92
N ALA A 18 -17.45 15.53 19.79
CA ALA A 18 -16.40 15.92 20.73
C ALA A 18 -16.14 17.43 20.70
N ALA A 19 -17.16 18.26 20.97
CA ALA A 19 -16.95 19.69 21.22
C ALA A 19 -18.15 20.30 21.98
N ALA A 20 -18.22 20.09 23.31
CA ALA A 20 -18.96 20.97 24.22
C ALA A 20 -18.76 20.54 25.68
N SER A 21 -17.75 21.11 26.34
CA SER A 21 -17.72 21.23 27.80
C SER A 21 -16.98 22.50 28.18
N LEU A 22 -17.58 23.65 27.87
CA LEU A 22 -17.25 24.94 28.48
C LEU A 22 -18.10 25.05 29.74
N GLY A 23 -17.48 24.71 30.88
CA GLY A 23 -18.08 24.85 32.21
C GLY A 23 -18.11 26.31 32.66
N SER A 24 -19.24 26.67 33.26
CA SER A 24 -19.62 27.98 33.77
C SER A 24 -18.69 28.53 34.84
N ALA A 25 -18.51 29.85 34.81
CA ALA A 25 -17.88 30.64 35.86
C ALA A 25 -18.91 31.02 36.92
N ASP A 26 -18.71 30.58 38.16
CA ASP A 26 -19.43 31.08 39.33
C ASP A 26 -18.67 32.25 39.95
N ALA A 27 -19.38 33.37 40.04
CA ALA A 27 -18.99 34.57 40.77
C ALA A 27 -19.20 34.35 42.27
N LEU A 28 -18.16 34.56 43.08
CA LEU A 28 -18.26 34.57 44.54
C LEU A 28 -17.80 35.91 45.11
N ALA A 29 -18.71 36.47 45.89
CA ALA A 29 -18.72 37.79 46.49
C ALA A 29 -17.63 37.99 47.56
N HIS A 30 -17.25 39.25 47.69
CA HIS A 30 -16.29 39.78 48.65
C HIS A 30 -16.81 39.65 50.10
N GLY A 31 -15.98 39.09 50.98
CA GLY A 31 -16.09 39.22 52.43
C GLY A 31 -14.78 39.83 52.96
N GLU A 32 -14.83 41.11 53.33
CA GLU A 32 -13.77 41.81 54.04
C GLU A 32 -13.73 41.29 55.49
N GLY A 33 -12.77 40.42 55.76
CA GLY A 33 -12.38 40.04 57.12
C GLY A 33 -10.87 40.08 57.18
N GLU A 34 -10.33 40.97 58.01
CA GLU A 34 -8.91 41.07 58.31
C GLU A 34 -8.40 39.72 58.83
N ARG A 35 -7.87 38.91 57.91
CA ARG A 35 -7.19 37.68 58.27
C ARG A 35 -5.83 38.07 58.86
N PRO A 36 -5.46 37.53 60.04
CA PRO A 36 -4.12 37.72 60.57
C PRO A 36 -3.14 37.28 59.47
N LEU A 37 -2.10 38.08 59.24
CA LEU A 37 -1.06 37.84 58.25
C LEU A 37 -0.60 36.38 58.38
N ALA A 38 -1.20 35.52 57.54
CA ALA A 38 -0.96 34.10 57.60
C ALA A 38 0.51 33.92 57.32
N ALA A 39 1.21 33.22 58.21
CA ALA A 39 2.61 32.89 58.05
C ALA A 39 2.80 32.39 56.61
N VAL A 40 3.44 33.22 55.78
CA VAL A 40 3.65 32.92 54.36
C VAL A 40 4.40 31.59 54.36
N PRO A 41 3.80 30.50 53.84
CA PRO A 41 4.46 29.21 53.86
C PRO A 41 5.81 29.38 53.17
N ALA A 42 6.86 28.82 53.79
CA ALA A 42 8.19 28.87 53.21
C ALA A 42 8.08 28.41 51.75
N PRO A 43 8.60 29.19 50.79
CA PRO A 43 8.43 28.90 49.37
C PRO A 43 8.97 27.50 49.09
N PRO A 44 8.26 26.70 48.27
CA PRO A 44 8.68 25.34 47.95
C PRO A 44 10.11 25.34 47.40
N ALA A 45 10.85 24.27 47.69
CA ALA A 45 12.21 24.07 47.18
C ALA A 45 12.23 24.32 45.66
N GLY A 46 13.05 25.31 45.23
CA GLY A 46 12.89 26.01 43.97
C GLY A 46 12.80 25.14 42.70
N ASP A 47 12.00 25.63 41.75
CA ASP A 47 11.54 24.98 40.53
C ASP A 47 12.63 24.43 39.59
N GLY A 48 13.90 24.80 39.80
CA GLY A 48 15.05 24.29 39.03
C GLY A 48 15.19 22.76 39.06
N ALA A 49 14.67 22.08 40.11
CA ALA A 49 14.64 20.62 40.16
C ALA A 49 13.79 20.00 39.04
N LYS A 50 12.64 20.61 38.70
CA LYS A 50 11.77 20.17 37.62
C LYS A 50 12.47 20.35 36.26
N ALA A 51 13.10 21.49 36.04
CA ALA A 51 13.88 21.75 34.83
C ALA A 51 15.00 20.70 34.65
N ALA A 52 15.74 20.38 35.72
CA ALA A 52 16.79 19.37 35.69
C ALA A 52 16.25 17.94 35.41
N GLN A 53 15.06 17.60 35.92
CA GLN A 53 14.40 16.33 35.60
C GLN A 53 14.02 16.25 34.11
N ILE A 54 13.36 17.29 33.59
CA ILE A 54 12.97 17.36 32.17
C ILE A 54 14.21 17.23 31.26
N LEU A 55 15.31 17.90 31.59
CA LEU A 55 16.55 17.79 30.80
C LEU A 55 17.12 16.36 30.79
N ARG A 56 17.12 15.66 31.94
CA ARG A 56 17.54 14.25 32.01
C ARG A 56 16.65 13.35 31.15
N ASP A 57 15.33 13.56 31.18
CA ASP A 57 14.38 12.78 30.39
C ASP A 57 14.54 13.04 28.88
N ILE A 58 14.79 14.30 28.48
CA ILE A 58 15.10 14.66 27.09
C ILE A 58 16.40 13.99 26.64
N GLU A 59 17.45 14.05 27.45
CA GLU A 59 18.74 13.45 27.11
C GLU A 59 18.66 11.93 26.99
N ALA A 60 17.94 11.26 27.90
CA ALA A 60 17.68 9.83 27.82
C ALA A 60 16.94 9.46 26.53
N ARG A 61 15.92 10.26 26.16
CA ARG A 61 15.18 10.04 24.90
C ARG A 61 16.05 10.29 23.68
N VAL A 62 16.80 11.38 23.63
CA VAL A 62 17.73 11.67 22.53
C VAL A 62 18.81 10.60 22.42
N ALA A 63 19.31 10.06 23.53
CA ALA A 63 20.24 8.93 23.53
C ALA A 63 19.59 7.67 22.95
N SER A 64 18.36 7.34 23.34
CA SER A 64 17.63 6.19 22.78
C SER A 64 17.41 6.31 21.26
N LEU A 65 17.18 7.52 20.75
CA LEU A 65 17.04 7.78 19.31
C LEU A 65 18.35 7.62 18.52
N ARG A 66 19.51 7.73 19.17
CA ARG A 66 20.83 7.55 18.53
C ARG A 66 21.27 6.09 18.44
N SER A 67 20.63 5.19 19.19
CA SER A 67 20.96 3.76 19.21
C SER A 67 19.86 2.88 18.60
N PRO A 68 19.41 3.11 17.35
CA PRO A 68 18.36 2.29 16.74
C PRO A 68 18.81 0.84 16.46
N GLU A 69 20.12 0.55 16.43
CA GLU A 69 20.63 -0.79 16.09
C GLU A 69 20.28 -1.89 17.09
N ALA A 70 19.96 -1.56 18.35
CA ALA A 70 19.67 -2.56 19.37
C ALA A 70 18.24 -3.12 19.32
N SER A 71 17.29 -2.44 18.67
CA SER A 71 15.86 -2.78 18.72
C SER A 71 15.31 -3.42 17.44
N ALA A 72 16.12 -3.56 16.38
CA ALA A 72 15.68 -4.13 15.11
C ALA A 72 15.65 -5.68 15.09
N LYS A 73 16.06 -6.37 16.17
CA LYS A 73 16.16 -7.84 16.19
C LYS A 73 14.91 -8.60 16.62
N ASP A 74 13.90 -7.96 17.22
CA ASP A 74 12.85 -8.70 17.95
C ASP A 74 11.45 -8.69 17.32
N GLY A 75 11.26 -8.22 16.08
CA GLY A 75 9.91 -8.23 15.54
C GLY A 75 9.76 -7.90 14.06
N ALA A 76 9.99 -8.88 13.19
CA ALA A 76 9.43 -8.87 11.85
C ALA A 76 9.36 -10.28 11.26
N GLU A 77 8.50 -11.14 11.81
CA GLU A 77 7.89 -12.21 11.04
C GLU A 77 6.77 -11.57 10.19
N ALA A 78 7.17 -10.96 9.07
CA ALA A 78 6.26 -10.39 8.08
C ALA A 78 6.07 -11.38 6.91
N PRO A 79 4.87 -11.44 6.32
CA PRO A 79 4.53 -12.40 5.27
C PRO A 79 5.39 -12.19 4.02
N GLN A 80 5.92 -13.30 3.48
CA GLN A 80 6.77 -13.35 2.29
C GLN A 80 6.09 -12.66 1.09
N ALA A 81 6.49 -11.42 0.81
CA ALA A 81 6.24 -10.74 -0.45
C ALA A 81 7.55 -10.67 -1.24
N ASP A 82 7.45 -10.82 -2.57
CA ASP A 82 8.57 -11.02 -3.49
C ASP A 82 9.81 -10.13 -3.23
N PRO A 83 10.99 -10.71 -2.96
CA PRO A 83 12.20 -9.99 -2.53
C PRO A 83 12.93 -9.25 -3.65
N ALA A 84 12.52 -9.38 -4.92
CA ALA A 84 13.25 -8.84 -6.06
C ALA A 84 13.00 -7.34 -6.31
N ALA A 85 11.82 -6.80 -5.93
CA ALA A 85 11.48 -5.40 -6.17
C ALA A 85 11.86 -4.45 -5.01
N ALA A 86 12.14 -4.98 -3.81
CA ALA A 86 12.39 -4.18 -2.61
C ALA A 86 13.85 -3.70 -2.43
N LYS A 87 14.81 -4.25 -3.20
CA LYS A 87 16.25 -4.02 -2.96
C LYS A 87 16.76 -2.63 -3.35
N ASN A 88 16.05 -1.89 -4.19
CA ASN A 88 16.55 -0.61 -4.72
C ASN A 88 15.90 0.63 -4.08
N ALA A 89 14.81 0.49 -3.33
CA ALA A 89 14.13 1.63 -2.67
C ALA A 89 14.52 1.83 -1.19
N ALA A 90 15.23 0.87 -0.59
CA ALA A 90 15.58 0.90 0.83
C ALA A 90 16.90 1.65 1.13
N GLY A 91 17.78 1.84 0.15
CA GLY A 91 19.17 2.29 0.37
C GLY A 91 19.34 3.73 0.85
N ASP A 92 18.44 4.64 0.47
CA ASP A 92 18.57 6.07 0.80
C ASP A 92 17.58 6.55 1.88
N ALA A 93 16.56 5.74 2.19
CA ALA A 93 15.48 6.11 3.11
C ALA A 93 15.79 5.82 4.59
N GLU A 94 16.76 4.96 4.88
CA GLU A 94 17.03 4.48 6.24
C GLU A 94 17.90 5.46 7.05
N LYS A 95 18.47 6.49 6.39
CA LYS A 95 19.49 7.36 7.01
C LYS A 95 18.98 8.66 7.65
N ARG A 96 17.69 9.01 7.65
CA ARG A 96 17.12 10.21 8.35
C ARG A 96 15.64 10.02 8.72
N PRO A 97 15.12 10.54 9.87
CA PRO A 97 15.36 11.87 10.47
C PRO A 97 15.78 11.91 11.96
N ALA A 98 16.07 10.76 12.59
CA ALA A 98 16.38 10.72 14.03
C ALA A 98 17.57 11.61 14.44
N GLY A 99 18.55 11.79 13.55
CA GLY A 99 19.69 12.68 13.78
C GLY A 99 19.35 14.17 13.75
N ASP A 100 18.23 14.59 13.17
CA ASP A 100 17.85 16.00 13.06
C ASP A 100 17.08 16.48 14.30
N ALA A 101 16.26 15.62 14.92
CA ALA A 101 15.60 15.91 16.19
C ALA A 101 16.60 16.29 17.29
N ALA A 102 17.72 15.55 17.38
CA ALA A 102 18.77 15.83 18.34
C ALA A 102 19.44 17.19 18.13
N LYS A 103 19.57 17.65 16.86
CA LYS A 103 20.16 18.95 16.54
C LYS A 103 19.20 20.10 16.89
N VAL A 104 17.92 19.95 16.58
CA VAL A 104 16.89 20.96 16.86
C VAL A 104 16.73 21.19 18.37
N VAL A 105 16.82 20.12 19.17
CA VAL A 105 16.67 20.19 20.64
C VAL A 105 17.95 20.64 21.35
N ALA A 106 19.13 20.53 20.71
CA ALA A 106 20.42 20.82 21.35
C ALA A 106 20.55 22.27 21.86
N ALA A 107 20.08 23.26 21.11
CA ALA A 107 20.22 24.67 21.49
C ALA A 107 19.38 25.04 22.73
N PRO A 108 18.07 24.72 22.80
CA PRO A 108 17.27 24.91 24.02
C PRO A 108 17.81 24.17 25.25
N VAL A 109 18.30 22.93 25.07
CA VAL A 109 18.93 22.16 26.18
C VAL A 109 20.17 22.87 26.70
N ALA A 110 21.03 23.39 25.81
CA ALA A 110 22.21 24.15 26.22
C ALA A 110 21.84 25.45 26.95
N GLN A 111 20.79 26.14 26.52
CA GLN A 111 20.30 27.36 27.19
C GLN A 111 19.72 27.08 28.57
N ALA A 112 18.91 26.02 28.72
CA ALA A 112 18.40 25.58 30.01
C ALA A 112 19.53 25.25 31.00
N LYS A 113 20.56 24.52 30.56
CA LYS A 113 21.75 24.20 31.38
C LYS A 113 22.51 25.45 31.81
N ARG A 114 22.74 26.41 30.90
CA ARG A 114 23.40 27.68 31.23
C ARG A 114 22.57 28.50 32.22
N ALA A 115 21.25 28.50 32.11
CA ALA A 115 20.37 29.16 33.07
C ALA A 115 20.46 28.53 34.47
N LEU A 116 20.43 27.19 34.58
CA LEU A 116 20.63 26.48 35.85
C LEU A 116 22.00 26.76 36.47
N GLN A 117 23.07 26.78 35.67
CA GLN A 117 24.41 27.09 36.16
C GLN A 117 24.48 28.51 36.73
N ARG A 118 23.84 29.49 36.08
CA ARG A 118 23.75 30.87 36.60
C ARG A 118 22.87 30.95 37.85
N ALA A 119 21.76 30.22 37.90
CA ALA A 119 20.90 30.14 39.08
C ALA A 119 21.68 29.61 40.30
N HIS A 120 22.50 28.57 40.09
CA HIS A 120 23.39 28.02 41.11
C HIS A 120 24.40 29.06 41.60
N GLY A 121 25.03 29.81 40.69
CA GLY A 121 25.92 30.92 41.04
C GLY A 121 25.24 32.00 41.89
N ALA A 122 24.01 32.39 41.53
CA ALA A 122 23.21 33.35 42.31
C ALA A 122 22.92 32.85 43.74
N ARG A 123 22.65 31.54 43.91
CA ARG A 123 22.47 30.95 45.25
C ARG A 123 23.75 31.01 46.09
N MET A 124 24.92 30.83 45.49
CA MET A 124 26.21 30.86 46.22
C MET A 124 26.53 32.25 46.79
N VAL A 125 26.01 33.32 46.19
CA VAL A 125 26.14 34.70 46.69
C VAL A 125 24.90 35.16 47.47
N ASN A 126 24.01 34.25 47.85
CA ASN A 126 22.75 34.51 48.55
C ASN A 126 21.76 35.44 47.82
N ASP A 127 21.86 35.58 46.49
CA ASP A 127 20.88 36.29 45.66
C ASP A 127 19.71 35.37 45.28
N ALA A 128 18.82 35.17 46.25
CA ALA A 128 17.68 34.26 46.10
C ALA A 128 16.67 34.72 45.04
N ALA A 129 16.51 36.03 44.84
CA ALA A 129 15.54 36.57 43.88
C ALA A 129 15.96 36.28 42.43
N ASN A 130 17.24 36.52 42.12
CA ASN A 130 17.78 36.22 40.79
C ASN A 130 17.85 34.72 40.52
N ALA A 131 18.22 33.92 41.53
CA ALA A 131 18.22 32.46 41.41
C ALA A 131 16.85 31.93 40.94
N ARG A 132 15.75 32.40 41.55
CA ARG A 132 14.37 32.00 41.16
C ARG A 132 14.03 32.40 39.72
N ARG A 133 14.39 33.62 39.30
CA ARG A 133 14.16 34.07 37.92
C ARG A 133 14.91 33.19 36.90
N LEU A 134 16.15 32.83 37.22
CA LEU A 134 16.97 31.97 36.36
C LEU A 134 16.47 30.52 36.33
N ASP A 135 15.95 30.00 37.45
CA ASP A 135 15.28 28.69 37.51
C ASP A 135 14.02 28.66 36.64
N ALA A 136 13.20 29.73 36.67
CA ALA A 136 12.02 29.85 35.81
C ALA A 136 12.40 29.88 34.32
N VAL A 137 13.42 30.66 33.94
CA VAL A 137 13.95 30.68 32.57
C VAL A 137 14.48 29.30 32.15
N ALA A 138 15.15 28.58 33.05
CA ALA A 138 15.61 27.22 32.76
C ALA A 138 14.44 26.26 32.49
N LEU A 139 13.34 26.40 33.24
CA LEU A 139 12.14 25.59 33.04
C LEU A 139 11.49 25.88 31.68
N GLU A 140 11.34 27.14 31.28
CA GLU A 140 10.79 27.52 29.98
C GLU A 140 11.60 26.94 28.81
N TRP A 141 12.94 26.99 28.90
CA TRP A 141 13.81 26.39 27.89
C TRP A 141 13.70 24.86 27.86
N ALA A 142 13.56 24.21 29.01
CA ALA A 142 13.38 22.76 29.10
C ALA A 142 12.02 22.32 28.52
N GLU A 143 10.95 23.05 28.80
CA GLU A 143 9.61 22.79 28.23
C GLU A 143 9.59 23.03 26.71
N THR A 144 10.29 24.07 26.22
CA THR A 144 10.49 24.31 24.78
C THR A 144 11.23 23.15 24.12
N ALA A 145 12.32 22.68 24.74
CA ALA A 145 13.07 21.52 24.26
C ALA A 145 12.19 20.26 24.15
N TRP A 146 11.32 20.03 25.14
CA TRP A 146 10.37 18.91 25.14
C TRP A 146 9.31 19.04 24.03
N ALA A 147 8.77 20.24 23.82
CA ALA A 147 7.80 20.51 22.75
C ALA A 147 8.41 20.23 21.37
N LEU A 148 9.64 20.69 21.12
CA LEU A 148 10.37 20.42 19.88
C LEU A 148 10.62 18.92 19.66
N LEU A 149 10.95 18.18 20.72
CA LEU A 149 11.12 16.73 20.64
C LEU A 149 9.82 16.02 20.24
N ARG A 150 8.66 16.43 20.80
CA ARG A 150 7.35 15.88 20.41
C ARG A 150 6.97 16.24 18.98
N ALA A 151 7.25 17.47 18.55
CA ALA A 151 7.01 17.91 17.18
C ALA A 151 7.82 17.08 16.17
N ALA A 152 9.12 16.87 16.43
CA ALA A 152 9.98 16.06 15.58
C ALA A 152 9.50 14.58 15.50
N ALA A 153 9.00 14.03 16.60
CA ALA A 153 8.41 12.69 16.60
C ALA A 153 7.11 12.62 15.77
N ALA A 154 6.27 13.65 15.83
CA ALA A 154 5.06 13.74 15.01
C ALA A 154 5.37 13.88 13.51
N GLU A 155 6.39 14.67 13.15
CA GLU A 155 6.86 14.79 11.77
C GLU A 155 7.39 13.45 11.24
N ALA A 156 8.17 12.72 12.04
CA ALA A 156 8.64 11.39 11.66
C ALA A 156 7.47 10.42 11.40
N ALA A 157 6.48 10.40 12.29
CA ALA A 157 5.28 9.58 12.11
C ALA A 157 4.47 9.98 10.87
N ALA A 158 4.38 11.27 10.55
CA ALA A 158 3.71 11.77 9.36
C ALA A 158 4.43 11.34 8.07
N VAL A 159 5.77 11.40 8.05
CA VAL A 159 6.58 10.91 6.93
C VAL A 159 6.36 9.41 6.71
N ASP A 160 6.34 8.61 7.77
CA ASP A 160 6.11 7.16 7.64
C ASP A 160 4.67 6.83 7.22
N ALA A 161 3.68 7.57 7.71
CA ALA A 161 2.31 7.46 7.24
C ALA A 161 2.19 7.79 5.74
N ALA A 162 2.87 8.84 5.27
CA ALA A 162 2.90 9.21 3.87
C ALA A 162 3.55 8.13 2.98
N LYS A 163 4.63 7.48 3.46
CA LYS A 163 5.23 6.32 2.76
C LYS A 163 4.24 5.18 2.62
N ARG A 164 3.60 4.77 3.71
CA ARG A 164 2.59 3.70 3.71
C ARG A 164 1.41 4.02 2.78
N ALA A 165 0.97 5.27 2.75
CA ALA A 165 -0.07 5.72 1.84
C ALA A 165 0.33 5.53 0.37
N ARG A 166 1.56 5.91 -0.01
CA ARG A 166 2.09 5.70 -1.37
C ARG A 166 2.19 4.22 -1.73
N GLU A 167 2.63 3.37 -0.82
CA GLU A 167 2.67 1.92 -1.05
C GLU A 167 1.28 1.33 -1.31
N VAL A 168 0.28 1.75 -0.52
CA VAL A 168 -1.11 1.33 -0.71
C VAL A 168 -1.63 1.83 -2.06
N GLU A 169 -1.33 3.07 -2.44
CA GLU A 169 -1.70 3.65 -3.72
C GLU A 169 -1.14 2.83 -4.90
N THR A 170 0.16 2.51 -4.89
CA THR A 170 0.78 1.66 -5.92
C THR A 170 0.15 0.26 -5.98
N ARG A 171 -0.22 -0.33 -4.83
CA ARG A 171 -0.93 -1.62 -4.79
C ARG A 171 -2.33 -1.51 -5.40
N LEU A 172 -3.04 -0.42 -5.14
CA LEU A 172 -4.36 -0.16 -5.72
C LEU A 172 -4.28 0.03 -7.24
N GLU A 173 -3.27 0.74 -7.74
CA GLU A 173 -3.04 0.89 -9.18
C GLU A 173 -2.78 -0.46 -9.86
N ARG A 174 -1.91 -1.30 -9.28
CA ARG A 174 -1.66 -2.65 -9.78
C ARG A 174 -2.92 -3.51 -9.78
N ALA A 175 -3.72 -3.44 -8.71
CA ALA A 175 -4.97 -4.18 -8.62
C ALA A 175 -5.98 -3.72 -9.69
N ARG A 176 -6.07 -2.41 -9.97
CA ARG A 176 -6.89 -1.88 -11.06
C ARG A 176 -6.44 -2.40 -12.42
N ALA A 177 -5.13 -2.37 -12.71
CA ALA A 177 -4.58 -2.89 -13.96
C ALA A 177 -4.91 -4.39 -14.17
N LEU A 178 -4.79 -5.21 -13.11
CA LEU A 178 -5.17 -6.62 -13.18
C LEU A 178 -6.67 -6.82 -13.44
N LEU A 179 -7.54 -6.00 -12.83
CA LEU A 179 -8.98 -6.05 -13.09
C LEU A 179 -9.30 -5.69 -14.55
N GLU A 180 -8.69 -4.62 -15.08
CA GLU A 180 -8.84 -4.24 -16.49
C GLU A 180 -8.38 -5.35 -17.44
N GLU A 181 -7.25 -6.01 -17.13
CA GLU A 181 -6.78 -7.15 -17.91
C GLU A 181 -7.77 -8.32 -17.87
N THR A 182 -8.32 -8.66 -16.69
CA THR A 182 -9.31 -9.74 -16.59
C THR A 182 -10.60 -9.42 -17.36
N GLN A 183 -11.03 -8.16 -17.37
CA GLN A 183 -12.17 -7.72 -18.15
C GLN A 183 -11.90 -7.83 -19.66
N ALA A 184 -10.72 -7.41 -20.12
CA ALA A 184 -10.31 -7.56 -21.52
C ALA A 184 -10.26 -9.04 -21.95
N ARG A 185 -9.70 -9.91 -21.10
CA ARG A 185 -9.68 -11.38 -21.34
C ARG A 185 -11.09 -11.96 -21.42
N ARG A 186 -12.00 -11.56 -20.53
CA ARG A 186 -13.41 -11.97 -20.57
C ARG A 186 -14.12 -11.49 -21.83
N GLY A 187 -13.88 -10.24 -22.24
CA GLY A 187 -14.45 -9.69 -23.48
C GLY A 187 -14.02 -10.48 -24.72
N ARG A 188 -12.73 -10.84 -24.82
CA ARG A 188 -12.22 -11.69 -25.92
C ARG A 188 -12.85 -13.08 -25.90
N ALA A 189 -12.90 -13.74 -24.74
CA ALA A 189 -13.51 -15.06 -24.62
C ALA A 189 -15.01 -15.05 -24.98
N ALA A 190 -15.74 -14.00 -24.59
CA ALA A 190 -17.14 -13.84 -24.97
C ALA A 190 -17.33 -13.65 -26.48
N ALA A 191 -16.47 -12.85 -27.12
CA ALA A 191 -16.50 -12.66 -28.58
C ALA A 191 -16.14 -13.94 -29.36
N GLU A 192 -15.20 -14.73 -28.84
CA GLU A 192 -14.86 -16.04 -29.40
C GLU A 192 -16.03 -17.04 -29.28
N LEU A 193 -16.70 -17.08 -28.12
CA LEU A 193 -17.91 -17.89 -27.95
C LEU A 193 -19.03 -17.48 -28.90
N GLU A 194 -19.29 -16.18 -29.04
CA GLU A 194 -20.30 -15.66 -29.97
C GLU A 194 -19.98 -16.04 -31.42
N ARG A 195 -18.71 -15.98 -31.81
CA ARG A 195 -18.25 -16.40 -33.13
C ARG A 195 -18.48 -17.91 -33.36
N ILE A 196 -18.08 -18.75 -32.41
CA ILE A 196 -18.29 -20.21 -32.49
C ILE A 196 -19.78 -20.53 -32.55
N GLU A 197 -20.62 -19.86 -31.77
CA GLU A 197 -22.07 -20.03 -31.80
C GLU A 197 -22.68 -19.60 -33.16
N ALA A 198 -22.20 -18.51 -33.75
CA ALA A 198 -22.63 -18.06 -35.07
C ALA A 198 -22.23 -19.07 -36.16
N GLU A 199 -20.97 -19.52 -36.17
CA GLU A 199 -20.47 -20.54 -37.10
C GLU A 199 -21.27 -21.86 -36.98
N ALA A 200 -21.59 -22.29 -35.75
CA ALA A 200 -22.42 -23.48 -35.51
C ALA A 200 -23.87 -23.32 -36.02
N ARG A 201 -24.47 -22.13 -35.84
CA ARG A 201 -25.80 -21.81 -36.38
C ARG A 201 -25.80 -21.80 -37.91
N GLU A 202 -24.77 -21.24 -38.53
CA GLU A 202 -24.60 -21.24 -39.98
C GLU A 202 -24.40 -22.65 -40.54
N ALA A 203 -23.56 -23.47 -39.90
CA ALA A 203 -23.36 -24.87 -40.26
C ALA A 203 -24.66 -25.68 -40.19
N THR A 204 -25.47 -25.45 -39.14
CA THR A 204 -26.79 -26.08 -39.00
C THR A 204 -27.74 -25.67 -40.14
N ARG A 205 -27.79 -24.38 -40.48
CA ARG A 205 -28.59 -23.87 -41.61
C ARG A 205 -28.13 -24.46 -42.94
N ALA A 206 -26.83 -24.52 -43.18
CA ALA A 206 -26.25 -25.12 -44.37
C ALA A 206 -26.64 -26.59 -44.50
N ALA A 207 -26.54 -27.37 -43.40
CA ALA A 207 -26.96 -28.77 -43.37
C ALA A 207 -28.46 -28.93 -43.69
N THR A 208 -29.33 -28.09 -43.11
CA THR A 208 -30.77 -28.13 -43.42
C THR A 208 -31.07 -27.78 -44.87
N ASN A 209 -30.32 -26.84 -45.47
CA ASN A 209 -30.49 -26.48 -46.88
C ASN A 209 -30.04 -27.60 -47.83
N VAL A 210 -28.93 -28.29 -47.52
CA VAL A 210 -28.46 -29.46 -48.29
C VAL A 210 -29.51 -30.59 -48.25
N GLU A 211 -30.09 -30.86 -47.08
CA GLU A 211 -31.13 -31.88 -46.96
C GLU A 211 -32.41 -31.48 -47.71
N ALA A 212 -32.82 -30.21 -47.66
CA ALA A 212 -33.95 -29.72 -48.45
C ALA A 212 -33.71 -29.89 -49.97
N GLN A 213 -32.51 -29.59 -50.45
CA GLN A 213 -32.11 -29.81 -51.85
C GLN A 213 -32.10 -31.30 -52.21
N ARG A 214 -31.67 -32.19 -51.30
CA ARG A 214 -31.72 -33.63 -51.48
C ARG A 214 -33.15 -34.16 -51.61
N ILE A 215 -34.07 -33.67 -50.78
CA ILE A 215 -35.49 -34.04 -50.84
C ILE A 215 -36.11 -33.54 -52.15
N GLU A 216 -35.83 -32.31 -52.56
CA GLU A 216 -36.38 -31.74 -53.80
C GLU A 216 -35.87 -32.47 -55.05
N SER A 217 -34.57 -32.78 -55.10
CA SER A 217 -33.98 -33.54 -56.20
C SER A 217 -34.51 -34.97 -56.27
N ALA A 218 -34.68 -35.65 -55.12
CA ALA A 218 -35.32 -36.96 -55.06
C ALA A 218 -36.79 -36.92 -55.54
N ARG A 219 -37.51 -35.84 -55.24
CA ARG A 219 -38.90 -35.64 -55.71
C ARG A 219 -38.97 -35.43 -57.22
N LYS A 220 -38.02 -34.67 -57.80
CA LYS A 220 -37.92 -34.45 -59.26
C LYS A 220 -37.57 -35.71 -60.02
N THR A 221 -36.63 -36.53 -59.53
CA THR A 221 -36.29 -37.81 -60.18
C THR A 221 -37.43 -38.82 -60.11
N ALA A 222 -38.18 -38.87 -59.00
CA ALA A 222 -39.35 -39.74 -58.85
C ALA A 222 -40.49 -39.43 -59.85
N THR A 223 -40.63 -38.16 -60.28
CA THR A 223 -41.68 -37.75 -61.25
C THR A 223 -41.21 -37.81 -62.72
N GLY A 224 -39.90 -37.70 -62.99
CA GLY A 224 -39.34 -37.77 -64.35
C GLY A 224 -38.95 -39.16 -64.86
N GLY A 225 -38.72 -40.13 -63.96
CA GLY A 225 -38.21 -41.47 -64.29
C GLY A 225 -39.18 -42.41 -65.01
N ALA A 226 -40.46 -42.04 -65.19
CA ALA A 226 -41.45 -42.93 -65.81
C ALA A 226 -41.39 -43.00 -67.34
N LYS A 227 -40.57 -42.20 -68.04
CA LYS A 227 -40.61 -42.09 -69.52
C LYS A 227 -39.34 -42.45 -70.29
N ALA A 228 -38.27 -42.93 -69.64
CA ALA A 228 -37.00 -43.26 -70.33
C ALA A 228 -36.43 -44.62 -69.89
N ALA A 229 -37.27 -45.67 -69.93
CA ALA A 229 -36.80 -47.05 -69.95
C ALA A 229 -36.71 -47.49 -71.43
N GLY A 230 -35.56 -47.24 -72.05
CA GLY A 230 -35.28 -47.65 -73.43
C GLY A 230 -33.78 -47.61 -73.72
N GLU A 231 -33.18 -48.80 -73.71
CA GLU A 231 -31.89 -49.15 -74.32
C GLU A 231 -30.64 -48.29 -74.00
N ARG A 232 -29.79 -48.80 -73.09
CA ARG A 232 -28.35 -48.90 -73.43
C ARG A 232 -27.62 -49.94 -72.58
N ALA A 233 -26.92 -50.81 -73.31
CA ALA A 233 -26.20 -51.99 -72.87
C ALA A 233 -24.92 -51.69 -72.06
N PRO A 234 -24.41 -52.66 -71.27
CA PRO A 234 -23.21 -52.49 -70.46
C PRO A 234 -21.94 -52.73 -71.31
N ALA A 235 -21.04 -51.74 -71.34
CA ALA A 235 -19.68 -51.91 -71.87
C ALA A 235 -18.67 -51.96 -70.73
N ALA A 236 -17.81 -52.97 -70.82
CA ALA A 236 -16.83 -53.38 -69.83
C ALA A 236 -15.53 -52.56 -69.86
N ALA A 237 -14.81 -52.69 -68.74
CA ALA A 237 -13.34 -52.83 -68.63
C ALA A 237 -12.43 -51.59 -68.48
N GLN A 238 -11.52 -51.76 -67.50
CA GLN A 238 -10.07 -51.46 -67.50
C GLN A 238 -9.54 -50.07 -67.09
N GLY A 239 -8.48 -50.14 -66.27
CA GLY A 239 -7.48 -49.09 -66.02
C GLY A 239 -7.31 -48.80 -64.53
N ALA A 240 -6.47 -49.54 -63.79
CA ALA A 240 -5.00 -49.37 -63.70
C ALA A 240 -4.60 -48.11 -62.92
N GLY A 241 -3.70 -48.28 -61.95
CA GLY A 241 -3.55 -47.39 -60.82
C GLY A 241 -2.75 -46.11 -61.07
N GLN A 242 -2.63 -45.29 -60.03
CA GLN A 242 -1.43 -44.49 -59.81
C GLN A 242 -1.26 -44.14 -58.33
N GLN A 243 -0.18 -44.69 -57.76
CA GLN A 243 0.52 -44.15 -56.60
C GLN A 243 1.04 -42.74 -56.93
N GLY A 244 0.93 -41.83 -55.96
CA GLY A 244 1.68 -40.59 -55.87
C GLY A 244 1.43 -40.01 -54.48
N SER A 245 2.23 -40.31 -53.45
CA SER A 245 3.55 -39.76 -53.14
C SER A 245 3.68 -38.25 -53.38
N GLY A 246 3.70 -37.51 -52.27
CA GLY A 246 4.39 -36.22 -52.17
C GLY A 246 3.49 -34.99 -52.27
N SER A 247 3.30 -34.31 -51.14
CA SER A 247 3.84 -32.95 -51.04
C SER A 247 3.89 -32.52 -49.58
N ALA A 248 5.08 -32.63 -49.02
CA ALA A 248 5.50 -31.81 -47.91
C ALA A 248 5.74 -30.38 -48.43
N GLY A 249 4.75 -29.50 -48.34
CA GLY A 249 4.97 -28.04 -48.32
C GLY A 249 5.08 -27.64 -46.86
N LYS A 250 6.25 -27.27 -46.32
CA LYS A 250 7.07 -26.08 -46.60
C LYS A 250 6.26 -24.77 -46.53
N THR A 251 5.91 -24.38 -45.31
CA THR A 251 5.84 -22.97 -44.90
C THR A 251 6.73 -22.86 -43.66
N ALA A 252 8.01 -22.58 -43.86
CA ALA A 252 8.56 -21.24 -43.69
C ALA A 252 8.40 -20.76 -42.25
N ALA A 253 9.44 -21.02 -41.45
CA ALA A 253 9.69 -20.37 -40.19
C ALA A 253 9.89 -18.85 -40.42
N PRO A 254 9.27 -17.96 -39.64
CA PRO A 254 9.88 -16.68 -39.34
C PRO A 254 11.01 -16.91 -38.33
N ALA A 255 12.23 -16.73 -38.81
CA ALA A 255 13.40 -16.53 -37.97
C ALA A 255 13.30 -15.16 -37.32
N ASP A 256 12.63 -15.07 -36.16
CA ASP A 256 12.79 -13.92 -35.27
C ASP A 256 13.80 -14.24 -34.18
N LYS A 257 14.97 -13.70 -34.46
CA LYS A 257 16.12 -13.46 -33.61
C LYS A 257 15.69 -12.54 -32.45
N ALA A 258 15.37 -13.11 -31.29
CA ALA A 258 15.33 -12.35 -30.04
C ALA A 258 15.99 -13.17 -28.93
N ALA A 259 17.16 -12.69 -28.53
CA ALA A 259 17.98 -13.20 -27.46
C ALA A 259 17.20 -13.24 -26.13
N ALA A 260 17.12 -14.41 -25.52
CA ALA A 260 16.81 -14.57 -24.10
C ALA A 260 18.13 -14.60 -23.32
N PRO A 261 18.32 -13.75 -22.28
CA PRO A 261 19.49 -13.84 -21.42
C PRO A 261 19.40 -15.09 -20.54
N ALA A 262 20.50 -15.85 -20.51
CA ALA A 262 20.74 -16.95 -19.58
C ALA A 262 20.75 -16.40 -18.13
N GLY A 263 19.61 -16.52 -17.45
CA GLY A 263 19.45 -16.21 -16.04
C GLY A 263 19.35 -17.49 -15.22
N SER A 264 20.50 -18.04 -14.86
CA SER A 264 20.80 -18.92 -13.72
C SER A 264 19.62 -19.33 -12.80
N THR A 265 19.12 -20.55 -12.98
CA THR A 265 18.37 -21.28 -11.94
C THR A 265 19.36 -22.11 -11.12
N ALA A 266 20.01 -21.48 -10.14
CA ALA A 266 20.71 -22.19 -9.08
C ALA A 266 19.68 -22.64 -8.02
N ALA A 267 19.45 -23.94 -7.95
CA ALA A 267 18.64 -24.57 -6.91
C ALA A 267 19.38 -24.50 -5.56
N PRO A 268 18.74 -24.04 -4.46
CA PRO A 268 19.32 -24.20 -3.13
C PRO A 268 19.09 -25.64 -2.64
N ALA A 269 20.18 -26.39 -2.52
CA ALA A 269 20.20 -27.67 -1.83
C ALA A 269 19.83 -27.47 -0.35
N GLY A 270 18.61 -27.88 0.02
CA GLY A 270 18.18 -27.97 1.41
C GLY A 270 18.99 -29.05 2.14
N LYS A 271 19.84 -28.63 3.08
CA LYS A 271 20.47 -29.54 4.04
C LYS A 271 19.41 -29.97 5.06
N ALA A 272 19.14 -31.27 5.10
CA ALA A 272 18.41 -31.92 6.18
C ALA A 272 19.24 -31.82 7.47
N GLY A 273 18.74 -31.09 8.46
CA GLY A 273 19.23 -31.12 9.83
C GLY A 273 18.51 -32.22 10.60
N THR A 274 19.23 -33.29 10.93
CA THR A 274 18.87 -34.32 11.90
C THR A 274 18.76 -33.72 13.30
N ARG A 275 17.74 -34.18 14.04
CA ARG A 275 17.61 -34.01 15.50
C ARG A 275 18.61 -34.88 16.25
#